data_AF-A0A7Y5CD01-F1
#
_entry.id   AF-A0A7Y5CD01-F1
#
_cell.length_a   1.000
_cell.length_b   1.000
_cell.length_c   1.000
_cell.angle_alpha   90.00
_cell.angle_beta   90.00
_cell.angle_gamma   90.00
#
_symmetry.space_group_name_H-M   'P 1'
#
loop_
_entity.id
_entity.type
_entity.pdbx_description
1 polymer ?
#
loop_
_entity_poly.entity_id
_entity_poly.type
_entity_poly.pdbx_seq_one_letter_code
_entity_poly.pdbx_strand_id
1 'polypeptide(L)'
;MPVRYNFRWNKHDHVRLSARSLGLDRSVYFDMMPWTPPTTNMEGTVSYYDQERIACVRKRLRDTDKKKYLCDIVDRLLKGAATDRERVARICGFVSEAIYYNPIQQPVEPNTGELIEDPVELLELHDGRCGQGVTITVALLQAAGIECRRRDVFHHVTCEAKYDGKWRLADALMFGAAQPERDGEVVNVAVLQSDPYYADAFPMAHFAYTPEELLTADGYRLLGYSFGDWGSLAYYSWYMGGEEDYPPMMPIVLPPLRLRKQRVRLRWAPSAKRNGGRIRYRLRVYEDRARTRPVFSKDLARTELDWSVPEMNRMYFVGVTATDDHVKRNPNTWYPEAVGNFVLVPKTQYGWYGVM
;
A
#
# COMPACT_ATOMS: atom_id res chain seq x y z
N MET A 1 28.60 9.40 -24.72
CA MET A 1 27.37 10.23 -24.72
C MET A 1 26.93 10.43 -23.28
N PRO A 2 26.31 11.55 -22.89
CA PRO A 2 25.73 11.70 -21.55
C PRO A 2 24.56 10.71 -21.37
N VAL A 3 24.53 10.02 -20.24
CA VAL A 3 23.44 9.08 -19.90
C VAL A 3 22.16 9.88 -19.68
N ARG A 4 21.16 9.68 -20.55
CA ARG A 4 19.82 10.25 -20.38
C ARG A 4 18.95 9.29 -19.57
N TYR A 5 18.97 9.43 -18.25
CA TYR A 5 18.10 8.68 -17.35
C TYR A 5 16.62 8.83 -17.73
N ASN A 6 15.93 7.71 -17.93
CA ASN A 6 14.53 7.68 -18.35
C ASN A 6 13.61 7.61 -17.12
N PHE A 7 13.33 8.76 -16.50
CA PHE A 7 12.44 8.89 -15.35
C PHE A 7 10.93 8.67 -15.66
N ARG A 8 10.58 7.93 -16.72
CA ARG A 8 9.21 7.44 -16.96
C ARG A 8 9.02 6.09 -16.27
N TRP A 9 9.12 6.12 -14.95
CA TRP A 9 8.76 4.99 -14.10
C TRP A 9 7.23 4.90 -13.99
N ASN A 10 6.67 3.70 -14.09
CA ASN A 10 5.24 3.43 -13.97
C ASN A 10 5.05 2.39 -12.85
N LYS A 11 4.38 2.76 -11.75
CA LYS A 11 4.12 1.84 -10.61
C LYS A 11 3.54 0.51 -11.07
N HIS A 12 2.57 0.53 -11.97
CA HIS A 12 1.89 -0.70 -12.39
C HIS A 12 2.76 -1.60 -13.27
N ASP A 13 3.59 -1.03 -14.17
CA ASP A 13 4.55 -1.85 -14.93
C ASP A 13 5.72 -2.31 -14.04
N HIS A 14 6.20 -1.46 -13.13
CA HIS A 14 7.28 -1.83 -12.19
C HIS A 14 6.84 -2.96 -11.26
N VAL A 15 5.66 -2.85 -10.66
CA VAL A 15 5.07 -3.91 -9.85
C VAL A 15 4.78 -5.14 -10.72
N ARG A 16 4.31 -5.01 -11.97
CA ARG A 16 4.08 -6.17 -12.87
C ARG A 16 5.36 -6.87 -13.34
N LEU A 17 6.48 -6.15 -13.45
CA LEU A 17 7.78 -6.68 -13.87
C LEU A 17 8.64 -7.17 -12.69
N SER A 18 8.41 -6.63 -11.48
CA SER A 18 9.05 -7.06 -10.23
C SER A 18 8.23 -8.10 -9.46
N ALA A 19 6.92 -8.16 -9.69
CA ALA A 19 6.09 -9.28 -9.29
C ALA A 19 6.68 -10.52 -9.95
N ARG A 20 7.12 -11.45 -9.11
CA ARG A 20 7.59 -12.76 -9.55
C ARG A 20 6.44 -13.42 -10.29
N SER A 21 6.55 -13.51 -11.62
CA SER A 21 5.69 -14.37 -12.43
C SER A 21 6.07 -15.82 -12.13
N LEU A 22 5.61 -16.30 -10.97
CA LEU A 22 5.68 -17.69 -10.59
C LEU A 22 4.95 -18.47 -11.69
N GLY A 23 5.62 -19.47 -12.28
CA GLY A 23 4.97 -20.35 -13.24
C GLY A 23 3.81 -21.09 -12.59
N LEU A 24 3.00 -21.76 -13.41
CA LEU A 24 1.93 -22.65 -12.93
C LEU A 24 2.46 -23.78 -12.02
N ASP A 25 3.78 -24.01 -12.01
CA ASP A 25 4.51 -24.93 -11.13
C ASP A 25 4.93 -24.33 -9.77
N ARG A 26 4.81 -23.01 -9.54
CA ARG A 26 5.48 -22.31 -8.42
C ARG A 26 4.65 -21.28 -7.64
N SER A 27 3.37 -21.07 -7.95
CA SER A 27 2.49 -20.19 -7.14
C SER A 27 2.03 -20.87 -5.84
N VAL A 28 1.70 -20.11 -4.78
CA VAL A 28 1.54 -20.63 -3.40
C VAL A 28 0.26 -20.10 -2.71
N TYR A 29 -0.80 -20.92 -2.61
CA TYR A 29 -2.14 -20.54 -2.10
C TYR A 29 -3.03 -21.82 -1.84
N PHE A 30 -3.93 -22.08 -0.83
CA PHE A 30 -4.40 -21.46 0.46
C PHE A 30 -3.86 -22.29 1.67
N ASP A 31 -4.59 -23.05 2.53
CA ASP A 31 -6.03 -23.32 2.75
C ASP A 31 -6.30 -23.94 4.15
N MET A 32 -7.51 -24.46 4.39
CA MET A 32 -8.04 -24.87 5.70
C MET A 32 -8.63 -26.30 5.64
N MET A 33 -8.10 -27.24 6.43
CA MET A 33 -8.55 -28.66 6.49
C MET A 33 -10.09 -28.79 6.54
N PRO A 34 -10.78 -29.53 5.64
CA PRO A 34 -10.31 -30.38 4.53
C PRO A 34 -10.12 -29.68 3.16
N TRP A 35 -9.28 -28.64 3.12
CA TRP A 35 -8.73 -28.07 1.89
C TRP A 35 -7.20 -27.83 1.97
N THR A 36 -6.58 -27.91 3.16
CA THR A 36 -5.17 -27.51 3.40
C THR A 36 -4.17 -28.19 2.46
N PRO A 37 -3.24 -27.42 1.87
CA PRO A 37 -1.89 -27.93 1.65
C PRO A 37 -1.11 -27.98 2.99
N PRO A 38 -0.07 -28.82 3.11
CA PRO A 38 0.86 -28.75 4.23
C PRO A 38 1.55 -27.38 4.32
N THR A 39 1.72 -26.85 5.54
CA THR A 39 2.37 -25.55 5.81
C THR A 39 3.91 -25.59 5.71
N THR A 40 4.48 -26.68 5.17
CA THR A 40 5.93 -26.91 5.02
C THR A 40 6.64 -25.83 4.21
N ASN A 41 5.90 -25.06 3.40
CA ASN A 41 6.44 -23.97 2.60
C ASN A 41 6.66 -22.67 3.42
N MET A 42 6.26 -22.62 4.69
CA MET A 42 6.58 -21.51 5.61
C MET A 42 7.85 -21.76 6.44
N GLU A 43 8.47 -22.95 6.33
CA GLU A 43 9.74 -23.26 6.98
C GLU A 43 10.90 -22.94 6.03
N GLY A 44 11.45 -21.72 6.14
CA GLY A 44 12.58 -21.28 5.34
C GLY A 44 13.15 -19.94 5.80
N THR A 45 14.42 -19.68 5.51
CA THR A 45 15.01 -18.35 5.68
C THR A 45 14.41 -17.35 4.70
N VAL A 46 14.44 -16.06 5.06
CA VAL A 46 14.08 -14.93 4.16
C VAL A 46 14.75 -15.15 2.81
N SER A 47 13.96 -15.28 1.75
CA SER A 47 14.44 -15.87 0.51
C SER A 47 15.57 -15.04 -0.09
N TYR A 48 16.76 -15.65 -0.24
CA TYR A 48 17.98 -15.00 -0.73
C TYR A 48 17.68 -14.06 -1.90
N TYR A 49 18.07 -12.80 -1.76
CA TYR A 49 17.84 -11.80 -2.79
C TYR A 49 18.53 -12.19 -4.10
N ASP A 50 17.94 -11.79 -5.23
CA ASP A 50 18.45 -12.11 -6.55
C ASP A 50 19.84 -11.48 -6.78
N GLN A 51 20.85 -12.34 -6.86
CA GLN A 51 22.25 -11.95 -7.00
C GLN A 51 22.61 -11.58 -8.44
N GLU A 52 21.87 -12.07 -9.44
CA GLU A 52 22.02 -11.62 -10.83
C GLU A 52 21.47 -10.19 -10.98
N ARG A 53 20.37 -9.87 -10.28
CA ARG A 53 19.82 -8.50 -10.19
C ARG A 53 20.82 -7.53 -9.55
N ILE A 54 21.46 -7.90 -8.43
CA ILE A 54 22.53 -7.10 -7.79
C ILE A 54 23.73 -6.93 -8.73
N ALA A 55 24.25 -8.02 -9.30
CA ALA A 55 25.39 -7.98 -10.22
C ALA A 55 25.11 -7.14 -11.48
N CYS A 56 23.87 -7.19 -11.99
CA CYS A 56 23.43 -6.36 -13.11
C CYS A 56 23.42 -4.87 -12.76
N VAL A 57 22.85 -4.48 -11.61
CA VAL A 57 22.86 -3.08 -11.14
C VAL A 57 24.28 -2.59 -10.90
N ARG A 58 25.12 -3.35 -10.19
CA ARG A 58 26.54 -3.00 -9.97
C ARG A 58 27.33 -2.85 -11.28
N LYS A 59 26.99 -3.64 -12.30
CA LYS A 59 27.54 -3.51 -13.66
C LYS A 59 27.07 -2.22 -14.36
N ARG A 60 25.81 -1.77 -14.18
CA ARG A 60 25.33 -0.47 -14.68
C ARG A 60 26.03 0.71 -13.97
N LEU A 61 26.22 0.60 -12.66
CA LEU A 61 26.70 1.69 -11.81
C LEU A 61 28.22 1.87 -11.74
N ARG A 62 29.01 0.94 -12.30
CA ARG A 62 30.49 0.90 -12.19
C ARG A 62 31.18 2.26 -12.36
N ASP A 63 30.78 3.00 -13.39
CA ASP A 63 31.41 4.26 -13.80
C ASP A 63 30.50 5.49 -13.53
N THR A 64 29.53 5.34 -12.61
CA THR A 64 28.55 6.37 -12.27
C THR A 64 29.00 7.22 -11.08
N ASP A 65 29.11 8.53 -11.26
CA ASP A 65 29.19 9.49 -10.15
C ASP A 65 27.88 9.47 -9.35
N LYS A 66 27.88 8.72 -8.25
CA LYS A 66 26.72 8.54 -7.36
C LYS A 66 26.28 9.85 -6.69
N LYS A 67 27.20 10.80 -6.46
CA LYS A 67 26.84 12.12 -5.91
C LYS A 67 26.09 12.93 -6.96
N LYS A 68 26.61 12.99 -8.19
CA LYS A 68 25.92 13.67 -9.30
C LYS A 68 24.58 13.00 -9.63
N TYR A 69 24.49 11.67 -9.58
CA TYR A 69 23.23 10.94 -9.77
C TYR A 69 22.13 11.44 -8.82
N LEU A 70 22.44 11.57 -7.52
CA LEU A 70 21.49 12.07 -6.52
C LEU A 70 21.15 13.56 -6.73
N CYS A 71 22.13 14.40 -7.06
CA CYS A 71 21.88 15.81 -7.38
C CYS A 71 21.00 15.98 -8.64
N ASP A 72 21.25 15.23 -9.71
CA ASP A 72 20.47 15.28 -10.95
C ASP A 72 19.01 14.80 -10.76
N ILE A 73 18.77 13.92 -9.77
CA ILE A 73 17.42 13.57 -9.29
C ILE A 73 16.80 14.76 -8.54
N VAL A 74 17.50 15.29 -7.54
CA VAL A 74 17.02 16.39 -6.69
C VAL A 74 16.66 17.63 -7.51
N ASP A 75 17.54 18.08 -8.41
CA ASP A 75 17.29 19.23 -9.30
C ASP A 75 16.03 19.04 -10.16
N ARG A 76 15.74 17.80 -10.55
CA ARG A 76 14.57 17.44 -11.35
C ARG A 76 13.29 17.39 -10.53
N LEU A 77 13.32 16.79 -9.34
CA LEU A 77 12.17 16.69 -8.43
C LEU A 77 11.77 18.05 -7.86
N LEU A 78 12.75 18.84 -7.44
CA LEU A 78 12.54 20.10 -6.72
C LEU A 78 12.31 21.29 -7.65
N LYS A 79 12.31 21.09 -8.98
CA LYS A 79 12.03 22.13 -9.96
C LYS A 79 10.68 22.80 -9.69
N GLY A 80 10.73 24.07 -9.29
CA GLY A 80 9.54 24.86 -8.97
C GLY A 80 8.84 24.42 -7.68
N ALA A 81 9.54 23.78 -6.74
CA ALA A 81 9.07 23.66 -5.36
C ALA A 81 9.39 24.97 -4.60
N ALA A 82 8.43 25.52 -3.86
CA ALA A 82 8.53 26.85 -3.25
C ALA A 82 8.91 26.83 -1.75
N THR A 83 8.75 25.69 -1.07
CA THR A 83 9.00 25.55 0.38
C THR A 83 9.70 24.24 0.70
N ASP A 84 10.43 24.19 1.82
CA ASP A 84 11.09 22.95 2.25
C ASP A 84 10.10 21.82 2.57
N ARG A 85 8.90 22.16 3.10
CA ARG A 85 7.78 21.22 3.23
C ARG A 85 7.44 20.55 1.89
N GLU A 86 7.30 21.34 0.83
CA GLU A 86 7.02 20.81 -0.51
C GLU A 86 8.21 20.00 -1.05
N ARG A 87 9.45 20.45 -0.80
CA ARG A 87 10.67 19.73 -1.22
C ARG A 87 10.75 18.34 -0.55
N VAL A 88 10.49 18.26 0.75
CA VAL A 88 10.38 17.00 1.51
C VAL A 88 9.26 16.12 0.95
N ALA A 89 8.04 16.66 0.77
CA ALA A 89 6.90 15.90 0.27
C ALA A 89 7.16 15.32 -1.14
N ARG A 90 7.81 16.08 -2.04
CA ARG A 90 8.22 15.58 -3.36
C ARG A 90 9.30 14.49 -3.30
N ILE A 91 10.25 14.59 -2.37
CA ILE A 91 11.28 13.54 -2.16
C ILE A 91 10.65 12.27 -1.60
N CYS A 92 9.84 12.37 -0.54
CA CYS A 92 9.14 11.23 0.05
C CYS A 92 8.17 10.59 -0.96
N GLY A 93 7.46 11.39 -1.76
CA GLY A 93 6.66 10.92 -2.88
C GLY A 93 7.49 10.13 -3.89
N PHE A 94 8.60 10.69 -4.38
CA PHE A 94 9.48 10.01 -5.34
C PHE A 94 10.04 8.68 -4.80
N VAL A 95 10.46 8.61 -3.54
CA VAL A 95 10.99 7.36 -2.97
C VAL A 95 9.87 6.32 -2.74
N SER A 96 8.68 6.77 -2.33
CA SER A 96 7.48 5.93 -2.21
C SER A 96 7.03 5.35 -3.55
N GLU A 97 7.23 6.09 -4.63
CA GLU A 97 7.07 5.60 -5.99
C GLU A 97 8.22 4.65 -6.34
N ALA A 98 9.45 5.15 -6.46
CA ALA A 98 10.59 4.44 -7.05
C ALA A 98 10.97 3.10 -6.38
N ILE A 99 10.56 2.84 -5.14
CA ILE A 99 10.90 1.63 -4.37
C ILE A 99 9.67 0.73 -4.13
N TYR A 100 9.75 -0.51 -4.60
CA TYR A 100 8.84 -1.57 -4.17
C TYR A 100 9.22 -2.03 -2.75
N TYR A 101 8.31 -1.83 -1.78
CA TYR A 101 8.48 -2.37 -0.42
C TYR A 101 8.33 -3.89 -0.46
N ASN A 102 9.44 -4.62 -0.48
CA ASN A 102 9.43 -6.06 -0.71
C ASN A 102 9.23 -6.82 0.61
N PRO A 103 8.11 -7.53 0.80
CA PRO A 103 7.82 -8.20 2.07
C PRO A 103 8.43 -9.61 2.14
N ILE A 104 8.76 -10.22 1.00
CA ILE A 104 9.31 -11.58 0.93
C ILE A 104 10.85 -11.55 0.99
N GLN A 105 11.46 -10.58 0.30
CA GLN A 105 12.92 -10.45 0.20
C GLN A 105 13.39 -9.08 0.71
N GLN A 106 14.70 -8.90 0.80
CA GLN A 106 15.33 -7.62 1.07
C GLN A 106 16.71 -7.59 0.38
N PRO A 107 17.14 -6.50 -0.29
CA PRO A 107 18.48 -6.42 -0.89
C PRO A 107 19.58 -6.61 0.16
N VAL A 108 20.37 -7.66 0.00
CA VAL A 108 21.47 -8.05 0.89
C VAL A 108 22.68 -8.54 0.10
N GLU A 109 23.87 -8.36 0.67
CA GLU A 109 25.13 -8.85 0.11
C GLU A 109 25.14 -10.40 0.02
N PRO A 110 25.56 -11.00 -1.11
CA PRO A 110 25.47 -12.45 -1.35
C PRO A 110 26.16 -13.32 -0.29
N ASN A 111 27.27 -12.82 0.27
CA ASN A 111 28.20 -13.62 1.06
C ASN A 111 28.12 -13.35 2.57
N THR A 112 27.60 -12.19 2.98
CA THR A 112 27.53 -11.77 4.39
C THR A 112 26.09 -11.63 4.90
N GLY A 113 25.11 -11.46 4.00
CA GLY A 113 23.72 -11.18 4.39
C GLY A 113 23.50 -9.77 4.94
N GLU A 114 24.53 -8.91 4.92
CA GLU A 114 24.44 -7.50 5.32
C GLU A 114 23.49 -6.74 4.38
N LEU A 115 22.76 -5.76 4.91
CA LEU A 115 21.87 -4.94 4.11
C LEU A 115 22.68 -4.11 3.09
N ILE A 116 22.22 -4.07 1.84
CA ILE A 116 22.75 -3.10 0.88
C ILE A 116 22.24 -1.72 1.33
N GLU A 117 23.16 -0.82 1.69
CA GLU A 117 22.85 0.55 2.15
C GLU A 117 23.35 1.64 1.19
N ASP A 118 23.80 1.30 -0.02
CA ASP A 118 24.13 2.31 -1.03
C ASP A 118 22.84 2.88 -1.69
N PRO A 119 22.55 4.19 -1.55
CA PRO A 119 21.25 4.74 -1.96
C PRO A 119 21.04 4.76 -3.47
N VAL A 120 22.11 4.79 -4.27
CA VAL A 120 22.02 4.77 -5.74
C VAL A 120 21.83 3.35 -6.24
N GLU A 121 22.47 2.37 -5.59
CA GLU A 121 22.22 0.96 -5.86
C GLU A 121 20.80 0.55 -5.51
N LEU A 122 20.27 0.98 -4.36
CA LEU A 122 18.88 0.72 -3.97
C LEU A 122 17.86 1.39 -4.92
N LEU A 123 18.13 2.61 -5.39
CA LEU A 123 17.31 3.27 -6.42
C LEU A 123 17.31 2.51 -7.75
N GLU A 124 18.46 2.00 -8.20
CA GLU A 124 18.56 1.21 -9.44
C GLU A 124 18.04 -0.24 -9.31
N LEU A 125 17.96 -0.76 -8.07
CA LEU A 125 17.29 -2.01 -7.73
C LEU A 125 15.76 -1.85 -7.70
N HIS A 126 15.25 -0.67 -7.34
CA HIS A 126 13.82 -0.36 -7.17
C HIS A 126 13.09 -1.25 -6.14
N ASP A 127 13.80 -1.68 -5.09
CA ASP A 127 13.40 -2.74 -4.16
C ASP A 127 14.02 -2.47 -2.78
N GLY A 128 13.31 -2.74 -1.69
CA GLY A 128 13.83 -2.54 -0.34
C GLY A 128 12.79 -2.66 0.77
N ARG A 129 13.21 -2.36 1.99
CA ARG A 129 12.33 -2.21 3.18
C ARG A 129 12.59 -0.88 3.89
N CYS A 130 11.89 -0.63 5.00
CA CYS A 130 11.91 0.61 5.78
C CYS A 130 13.30 1.26 5.92
N GLY A 131 14.28 0.55 6.48
CA GLY A 131 15.64 1.09 6.66
C GLY A 131 16.30 1.54 5.36
N GLN A 132 16.12 0.79 4.27
CA GLN A 132 16.68 1.12 2.95
C GLN A 132 15.96 2.28 2.28
N GLY A 133 14.63 2.38 2.43
CA GLY A 133 13.85 3.55 2.03
C GLY A 133 14.29 4.81 2.77
N VAL A 134 14.56 4.70 4.07
CA VAL A 134 15.13 5.79 4.87
C VAL A 134 16.53 6.17 4.41
N THR A 135 17.40 5.21 4.11
CA THR A 135 18.75 5.48 3.58
C THR A 135 18.71 6.27 2.26
N ILE A 136 17.82 5.91 1.32
CA ILE A 136 17.60 6.70 0.11
C ILE A 136 17.04 8.10 0.44
N THR A 137 16.03 8.17 1.32
CA THR A 137 15.36 9.43 1.67
C THR A 137 16.34 10.41 2.32
N VAL A 138 17.17 9.94 3.26
CA VAL A 138 18.25 10.72 3.89
C VAL A 138 19.26 11.20 2.83
N ALA A 139 19.69 10.33 1.92
CA ALA A 139 20.64 10.71 0.87
C ALA A 139 20.09 11.79 -0.08
N LEU A 140 18.80 11.73 -0.44
CA LEU A 140 18.15 12.75 -1.27
C LEU A 140 17.89 14.06 -0.50
N LEU A 141 17.52 14.00 0.78
CA LEU A 141 17.38 15.18 1.64
C LEU A 141 18.73 15.90 1.83
N GLN A 142 19.81 15.14 2.07
CA GLN A 142 21.17 15.67 2.14
C GLN A 142 21.64 16.28 0.81
N ALA A 143 21.36 15.62 -0.33
CA ALA A 143 21.63 16.17 -1.65
C ALA A 143 20.81 17.44 -1.97
N ALA A 144 19.64 17.60 -1.33
CA ALA A 144 18.84 18.83 -1.36
C ALA A 144 19.29 19.90 -0.35
N GLY A 145 20.30 19.63 0.50
CA GLY A 145 20.76 20.55 1.55
C GLY A 145 19.79 20.71 2.72
N ILE A 146 18.86 19.76 2.92
CA ILE A 146 17.88 19.77 4.00
C ILE A 146 18.47 19.02 5.21
N GLU A 147 18.47 19.64 6.38
CA GLU A 147 18.92 18.99 7.63
C GLU A 147 17.94 17.85 7.99
N CYS A 148 18.44 16.62 8.04
CA CYS A 148 17.62 15.42 8.25
C CYS A 148 18.32 14.40 9.16
N ARG A 149 17.53 13.52 9.80
CA ARG A 149 18.04 12.43 10.65
C ARG A 149 17.23 11.15 10.50
N ARG A 150 17.89 10.00 10.65
CA ARG A 150 17.23 8.71 10.87
C ARG A 150 16.61 8.67 12.27
N ARG A 151 15.49 7.96 12.40
CA ARG A 151 14.80 7.68 13.66
C ARG A 151 14.37 6.22 13.65
N ASP A 152 14.92 5.42 14.54
CA ASP A 152 14.46 4.05 14.75
C ASP A 152 13.26 4.06 15.72
N VAL A 153 12.23 3.28 15.41
CA VAL A 153 11.01 3.11 16.22
C VAL A 153 10.73 1.61 16.43
N PHE A 154 9.61 1.22 17.03
CA PHE A 154 9.36 -0.20 17.29
C PHE A 154 9.13 -0.96 15.97
N HIS A 155 9.93 -1.97 15.66
CA HIS A 155 9.89 -2.76 14.41
C HIS A 155 9.94 -1.99 13.07
N HIS A 156 10.27 -0.69 13.08
CA HIS A 156 10.31 0.15 11.87
C HIS A 156 11.39 1.24 11.98
N VAL A 157 11.79 1.78 10.84
CA VAL A 157 12.82 2.82 10.73
C VAL A 157 12.25 3.94 9.87
N THR A 158 12.34 5.17 10.36
CA THR A 158 11.77 6.37 9.73
C THR A 158 12.80 7.50 9.61
N CYS A 159 12.42 8.60 8.96
CA CYS A 159 13.24 9.80 8.81
C CYS A 159 12.49 11.03 9.35
N GLU A 160 13.25 11.97 9.91
CA GLU A 160 12.77 13.32 10.16
C GLU A 160 13.61 14.32 9.37
N ALA A 161 12.93 15.24 8.68
CA ALA A 161 13.52 16.43 8.07
C ALA A 161 13.27 17.65 8.96
N LYS A 162 14.06 18.71 8.81
CA LYS A 162 13.92 19.95 9.57
C LYS A 162 13.57 21.10 8.64
N TYR A 163 12.42 21.72 8.86
CA TYR A 163 11.96 22.91 8.16
C TYR A 163 11.05 23.74 9.06
N ASP A 164 10.91 25.03 8.77
CA ASP A 164 10.22 26.01 9.63
C ASP A 164 10.75 26.01 11.09
N GLY A 165 12.05 25.73 11.25
CA GLY A 165 12.74 25.60 12.54
C GLY A 165 12.44 24.32 13.34
N LYS A 166 11.50 23.47 12.91
CA LYS A 166 11.03 22.28 13.64
C LYS A 166 11.47 20.98 12.94
N TRP A 167 11.60 19.90 13.72
CA TRP A 167 11.70 18.54 13.19
C TRP A 167 10.32 18.01 12.79
N ARG A 168 10.24 17.33 11.65
CA ARG A 168 9.04 16.94 10.91
C ARG A 168 9.25 15.54 10.32
N LEU A 169 8.20 14.72 10.23
CA LEU A 169 8.29 13.40 9.61
C LEU A 169 8.59 13.49 8.10
N ALA A 170 9.37 12.53 7.61
CA ALA A 170 9.75 12.37 6.20
C ALA A 170 9.78 10.87 5.82
N ASP A 171 8.74 10.13 6.19
CA ASP A 171 8.68 8.68 5.94
C ASP A 171 8.13 8.34 4.55
N ALA A 172 9.03 8.09 3.60
CA ALA A 172 8.67 7.71 2.25
C ALA A 172 7.88 6.39 2.17
N LEU A 173 8.23 5.37 2.95
CA LEU A 173 7.64 4.03 2.79
C LEU A 173 6.45 3.77 3.72
N MET A 174 6.21 4.63 4.73
CA MET A 174 5.01 4.57 5.56
C MET A 174 3.89 5.50 5.04
N PHE A 175 4.22 6.72 4.61
CA PHE A 175 3.21 7.75 4.26
C PHE A 175 3.43 8.44 2.89
N GLY A 176 4.57 8.20 2.22
CA GLY A 176 4.88 8.77 0.91
C GLY A 176 4.84 10.30 0.89
N ALA A 177 4.18 10.90 -0.12
CA ALA A 177 4.03 12.36 -0.19
C ALA A 177 3.11 12.94 0.90
N ALA A 178 2.19 12.14 1.47
CA ALA A 178 1.13 12.58 2.37
C ALA A 178 1.47 12.25 3.84
N GLN A 179 2.54 12.88 4.35
CA GLN A 179 2.96 12.75 5.75
C GLN A 179 1.83 13.15 6.73
N PRO A 180 1.75 12.58 7.95
CA PRO A 180 0.68 12.91 8.89
C PRO A 180 0.71 14.38 9.34
N GLU A 181 -0.41 15.10 9.20
CA GLU A 181 -0.52 16.53 9.50
C GLU A 181 -1.57 16.85 10.56
N ARG A 182 -1.19 17.63 11.58
CA ARG A 182 -2.07 18.17 12.62
C ARG A 182 -2.04 19.69 12.56
N ASP A 183 -3.21 20.32 12.58
CA ASP A 183 -3.39 21.79 12.52
C ASP A 183 -2.65 22.49 11.35
N GLY A 184 -2.51 21.77 10.22
CA GLY A 184 -1.82 22.24 9.02
C GLY A 184 -0.30 22.08 9.05
N GLU A 185 0.26 21.50 10.12
CA GLU A 185 1.68 21.16 10.25
C GLU A 185 1.92 19.64 10.18
N VAL A 186 2.96 19.20 9.45
CA VAL A 186 3.44 17.81 9.56
C VAL A 186 3.95 17.56 10.99
N VAL A 187 3.52 16.44 11.59
CA VAL A 187 3.95 16.03 12.93
C VAL A 187 5.35 15.41 12.91
N ASN A 188 5.87 14.92 14.04
CA ASN A 188 7.15 14.23 14.11
C ASN A 188 7.06 12.97 14.97
N VAL A 189 8.15 12.21 15.07
CA VAL A 189 8.15 10.90 15.75
C VAL A 189 7.79 11.03 17.23
N ALA A 190 8.24 12.09 17.91
CA ALA A 190 7.89 12.32 19.31
C ALA A 190 6.40 12.65 19.51
N VAL A 191 5.78 13.38 18.59
CA VAL A 191 4.32 13.62 18.60
C VAL A 191 3.56 12.32 18.35
N LEU A 192 3.96 11.50 17.37
CA LEU A 192 3.33 10.21 17.13
C LEU A 192 3.51 9.24 18.31
N GLN A 193 4.68 9.20 18.96
CA GLN A 193 4.88 8.39 20.17
C GLN A 193 4.07 8.87 21.38
N SER A 194 3.66 10.14 21.42
CA SER A 194 2.74 10.67 22.45
C SER A 194 1.26 10.39 22.17
N ASP A 195 0.92 10.04 20.94
CA ASP A 195 -0.45 9.81 20.45
C ASP A 195 -0.43 8.75 19.33
N PRO A 196 -0.09 7.48 19.65
CA PRO A 196 0.28 6.47 18.66
C PRO A 196 -0.84 6.14 17.69
N TYR A 197 -2.09 6.15 18.17
CA TYR A 197 -3.28 5.86 17.36
C TYR A 197 -3.56 6.92 16.29
N TYR A 198 -2.90 8.08 16.34
CA TYR A 198 -3.05 9.10 15.31
C TYR A 198 -2.52 8.65 13.93
N ALA A 199 -1.46 7.82 13.92
CA ALA A 199 -0.89 7.31 12.68
C ALA A 199 -1.90 6.46 11.88
N ASP A 200 -2.86 5.82 12.56
CA ASP A 200 -3.87 4.96 11.93
C ASP A 200 -4.93 5.74 11.13
N ALA A 201 -4.97 7.08 11.21
CA ALA A 201 -5.86 7.89 10.38
C ALA A 201 -5.40 8.00 8.91
N PHE A 202 -4.25 7.43 8.56
CA PHE A 202 -3.59 7.59 7.26
C PHE A 202 -3.47 6.26 6.51
N PRO A 203 -3.48 6.24 5.16
CA PRO A 203 -3.40 5.00 4.38
C PRO A 203 -2.07 4.25 4.57
N MET A 204 -2.14 2.92 4.65
CA MET A 204 -0.96 2.05 4.74
C MET A 204 -0.25 1.85 3.38
N ALA A 205 0.29 2.94 2.80
CA ALA A 205 0.64 3.07 1.38
C ALA A 205 1.54 1.97 0.78
N HIS A 206 2.44 1.35 1.58
CA HIS A 206 3.33 0.25 1.15
C HIS A 206 3.28 -0.97 2.07
N PHE A 207 2.52 -0.89 3.17
CA PHE A 207 2.28 -1.99 4.10
C PHE A 207 0.95 -2.71 3.81
N ALA A 208 0.08 -2.11 3.00
CA ALA A 208 -1.16 -2.70 2.51
C ALA A 208 -1.27 -2.56 0.98
N TYR A 209 -1.00 -3.65 0.26
CA TYR A 209 -1.34 -3.78 -1.15
C TYR A 209 -2.83 -4.10 -1.30
N THR A 210 -3.46 -3.58 -2.35
CA THR A 210 -4.76 -4.11 -2.76
C THR A 210 -4.55 -5.34 -3.66
N PRO A 211 -5.39 -6.39 -3.58
CA PRO A 211 -5.39 -7.52 -4.54
C PRO A 211 -5.78 -7.14 -5.98
N GLU A 212 -5.86 -5.84 -6.30
CA GLU A 212 -6.03 -5.30 -7.66
C GLU A 212 -4.71 -4.72 -8.21
N GLU A 213 -3.73 -4.44 -7.35
CA GLU A 213 -2.37 -4.00 -7.73
C GLU A 213 -1.41 -5.18 -7.97
N LEU A 214 -1.70 -6.35 -7.40
CA LEU A 214 -0.92 -7.58 -7.59
C LEU A 214 -1.61 -8.52 -8.57
N LEU A 215 -1.14 -8.52 -9.82
CA LEU A 215 -1.63 -9.40 -10.89
C LEU A 215 -0.53 -10.37 -11.34
N THR A 216 -0.94 -11.54 -11.83
CA THR A 216 -0.08 -12.47 -12.57
C THR A 216 0.31 -11.87 -13.93
N ALA A 217 1.29 -12.47 -14.61
CA ALA A 217 1.74 -12.01 -15.93
C ALA A 217 0.64 -12.06 -17.00
N ASP A 218 -0.33 -12.98 -16.86
CA ASP A 218 -1.54 -13.13 -17.69
C ASP A 218 -2.77 -12.36 -17.15
N GLY A 219 -2.61 -11.57 -16.07
CA GLY A 219 -3.58 -10.56 -15.63
C GLY A 219 -4.62 -11.00 -14.61
N TYR A 220 -4.53 -12.22 -14.05
CA TYR A 220 -5.39 -12.65 -12.94
C TYR A 220 -4.90 -12.06 -11.61
N ARG A 221 -5.79 -11.90 -10.64
CA ARG A 221 -5.43 -11.42 -9.30
C ARG A 221 -4.57 -12.45 -8.59
N LEU A 222 -3.42 -12.03 -8.05
CA LEU A 222 -2.66 -12.82 -7.08
C LEU A 222 -3.42 -12.81 -5.75
N LEU A 223 -4.35 -13.75 -5.61
CA LEU A 223 -4.95 -14.06 -4.33
C LEU A 223 -3.88 -14.72 -3.43
N GLY A 224 -3.86 -14.40 -2.14
CA GLY A 224 -3.05 -15.14 -1.16
C GLY A 224 -1.70 -14.53 -0.78
N TYR A 225 -1.48 -13.24 -1.05
CA TYR A 225 -0.22 -12.56 -0.77
C TYR A 225 -0.11 -12.19 0.73
N SER A 226 0.08 -13.23 1.55
CA SER A 226 -0.04 -13.23 3.02
C SER A 226 0.66 -12.06 3.73
N PHE A 227 1.77 -11.55 3.20
CA PHE A 227 2.46 -10.39 3.76
C PHE A 227 2.17 -9.15 2.89
N GLY A 228 1.37 -8.22 3.42
CA GLY A 228 0.97 -6.99 2.74
C GLY A 228 -0.48 -6.99 2.26
N ASP A 229 -1.22 -8.10 2.35
CA ASP A 229 -2.68 -8.04 2.35
C ASP A 229 -3.18 -7.30 3.61
N TRP A 230 -4.05 -6.30 3.44
CA TRP A 230 -4.60 -5.52 4.56
C TRP A 230 -5.26 -6.44 5.61
N GLY A 231 -4.80 -6.32 6.86
CA GLY A 231 -5.22 -7.17 7.99
C GLY A 231 -4.21 -8.26 8.39
N SER A 232 -3.12 -8.48 7.63
CA SER A 232 -2.06 -9.39 8.06
C SER A 232 -0.98 -8.73 8.93
N LEU A 233 -0.74 -7.43 8.71
CA LEU A 233 0.14 -6.57 9.52
C LEU A 233 -0.65 -5.77 10.55
N ALA A 234 0.03 -5.33 11.62
CA ALA A 234 -0.56 -4.54 12.70
C ALA A 234 -0.89 -3.09 12.26
N TYR A 235 -1.73 -2.43 13.04
CA TYR A 235 -2.00 -0.99 12.94
C TYR A 235 -0.71 -0.16 13.10
N TYR A 236 -0.67 1.02 12.47
CA TYR A 236 0.45 1.94 12.53
C TYR A 236 0.75 2.44 13.96
N SER A 237 -0.23 2.43 14.87
CA SER A 237 0.00 2.64 16.31
C SER A 237 1.09 1.76 16.90
N TRP A 238 1.20 0.51 16.46
CA TRP A 238 2.11 -0.48 17.06
C TRP A 238 3.58 -0.07 16.91
N TYR A 239 3.97 0.39 15.72
CA TYR A 239 5.32 0.89 15.45
C TYR A 239 5.66 2.16 16.26
N MET A 240 4.63 2.91 16.68
CA MET A 240 4.74 4.12 17.50
C MET A 240 4.62 3.86 19.02
N GLY A 241 4.49 2.59 19.45
CA GLY A 241 4.41 2.20 20.86
C GLY A 241 2.99 2.02 21.42
N GLY A 242 1.96 2.03 20.57
CA GLY A 242 0.63 1.55 20.90
C GLY A 242 0.59 0.01 21.04
N GLU A 243 -0.53 -0.52 21.54
CA GLU A 243 -0.72 -1.97 21.68
C GLU A 243 -0.74 -2.68 20.31
N GLU A 244 -0.39 -3.96 20.30
CA GLU A 244 -0.47 -4.81 19.11
C GLU A 244 -1.94 -5.13 18.76
N ASP A 245 -2.45 -4.50 17.71
CA ASP A 245 -3.79 -4.72 17.16
C ASP A 245 -3.71 -4.78 15.62
N TYR A 246 -4.59 -5.57 15.00
CA TYR A 246 -4.55 -5.89 13.56
C TYR A 246 -5.86 -5.50 12.90
N PRO A 247 -5.90 -4.71 11.81
CA PRO A 247 -7.16 -4.39 11.15
C PRO A 247 -7.93 -5.62 10.64
N PRO A 248 -9.26 -5.51 10.43
CA PRO A 248 -10.04 -6.56 9.78
C PRO A 248 -9.63 -6.70 8.31
N MET A 249 -9.49 -7.94 7.84
CA MET A 249 -9.18 -8.28 6.45
C MET A 249 -10.17 -7.64 5.46
N MET A 250 -9.72 -7.32 4.24
CA MET A 250 -10.63 -6.75 3.23
C MET A 250 -11.80 -7.69 2.89
N PRO A 251 -13.06 -7.20 2.88
CA PRO A 251 -14.20 -8.00 2.49
C PRO A 251 -14.23 -8.20 0.96
N ILE A 252 -14.56 -9.39 0.49
CA ILE A 252 -14.70 -9.64 -0.95
C ILE A 252 -16.11 -9.23 -1.39
N VAL A 253 -16.26 -8.20 -2.23
CA VAL A 253 -17.57 -7.81 -2.79
C VAL A 253 -18.05 -8.90 -3.76
N LEU A 254 -19.25 -9.43 -3.52
CA LEU A 254 -19.82 -10.54 -4.29
C LEU A 254 -20.85 -10.02 -5.32
N PRO A 255 -21.01 -10.71 -6.47
CA PRO A 255 -22.02 -10.36 -7.48
C PRO A 255 -23.42 -10.14 -6.86
N PRO A 256 -24.06 -8.97 -7.07
CA PRO A 256 -25.36 -8.68 -6.51
C PRO A 256 -26.45 -9.62 -7.05
N LEU A 257 -27.38 -10.04 -6.18
CA LEU A 257 -28.48 -10.91 -6.58
C LEU A 257 -29.69 -10.07 -7.01
N ARG A 258 -30.23 -10.28 -8.22
CA ARG A 258 -31.52 -9.71 -8.62
C ARG A 258 -32.64 -10.27 -7.75
N LEU A 259 -33.43 -9.39 -7.11
CA LEU A 259 -34.63 -9.75 -6.36
C LEU A 259 -35.93 -9.41 -7.10
N ARG A 260 -36.03 -8.20 -7.67
CA ARG A 260 -37.23 -7.72 -8.40
C ARG A 260 -36.82 -6.87 -9.63
N LYS A 261 -37.74 -6.07 -10.20
CA LYS A 261 -37.48 -5.19 -11.36
C LYS A 261 -36.30 -4.23 -11.09
N GLN A 262 -36.41 -3.45 -10.02
CA GLN A 262 -35.45 -2.42 -9.56
C GLN A 262 -34.82 -2.74 -8.20
N ARG A 263 -34.86 -4.00 -7.72
CA ARG A 263 -34.32 -4.37 -6.39
C ARG A 263 -33.26 -5.45 -6.53
N VAL A 264 -32.09 -5.19 -5.96
CA VAL A 264 -30.97 -6.13 -5.83
C VAL A 264 -30.71 -6.44 -4.37
N ARG A 265 -29.92 -7.48 -4.12
CA ARG A 265 -29.21 -7.66 -2.86
C ARG A 265 -27.71 -7.52 -3.11
N LEU A 266 -27.14 -6.48 -2.53
CA LEU A 266 -25.70 -6.28 -2.40
C LEU A 266 -25.17 -7.27 -1.36
N ARG A 267 -24.02 -7.91 -1.61
CA ARG A 267 -23.45 -8.98 -0.77
C ARG A 267 -21.93 -8.90 -0.75
N TRP A 268 -21.32 -9.38 0.32
CA TRP A 268 -19.86 -9.56 0.42
C TRP A 268 -19.51 -10.78 1.27
N ALA A 269 -18.30 -11.29 1.14
CA ALA A 269 -17.75 -12.26 2.08
C ALA A 269 -17.51 -11.58 3.45
N PRO A 270 -17.69 -12.30 4.57
CA PRO A 270 -17.30 -11.77 5.88
C PRO A 270 -15.78 -11.60 5.97
N SER A 271 -15.34 -10.49 6.55
CA SER A 271 -13.97 -10.28 6.97
C SER A 271 -13.65 -11.09 8.23
N ALA A 272 -12.38 -11.44 8.42
CA ALA A 272 -11.82 -11.90 9.69
C ALA A 272 -10.91 -10.82 10.31
N LYS A 273 -10.62 -10.92 11.61
CA LYS A 273 -9.65 -10.07 12.33
C LYS A 273 -8.73 -10.97 13.16
N ARG A 274 -7.41 -10.80 13.05
CA ARG A 274 -6.40 -11.77 13.54
C ARG A 274 -6.48 -12.06 15.05
N ASN A 275 -6.76 -11.04 15.85
CA ASN A 275 -6.94 -11.12 17.31
C ASN A 275 -8.43 -11.12 17.74
N GLY A 276 -9.37 -11.34 16.81
CA GLY A 276 -10.80 -11.31 17.08
C GLY A 276 -11.35 -9.89 17.31
N GLY A 277 -12.53 -9.80 17.94
CA GLY A 277 -13.25 -8.54 18.14
C GLY A 277 -14.42 -8.33 17.17
N ARG A 278 -15.19 -7.24 17.33
CA ARG A 278 -16.43 -7.03 16.56
C ARG A 278 -16.18 -6.30 15.25
N ILE A 279 -16.36 -7.00 14.14
CA ILE A 279 -16.37 -6.39 12.81
C ILE A 279 -17.74 -5.78 12.50
N ARG A 280 -17.72 -4.63 11.82
CA ARG A 280 -18.84 -3.95 11.18
C ARG A 280 -18.44 -3.63 9.74
N TYR A 281 -19.43 -3.30 8.91
CA TYR A 281 -19.22 -2.92 7.52
C TYR A 281 -19.82 -1.55 7.26
N ARG A 282 -19.12 -0.74 6.49
CA ARG A 282 -19.61 0.49 5.87
C ARG A 282 -19.82 0.20 4.39
N LEU A 283 -21.07 0.11 3.98
CA LEU A 283 -21.48 -0.11 2.60
C LEU A 283 -21.80 1.24 1.95
N ARG A 284 -21.22 1.48 0.77
CA ARG A 284 -21.53 2.64 -0.09
C ARG A 284 -21.86 2.18 -1.50
N VAL A 285 -22.67 2.96 -2.20
CA VAL A 285 -22.90 2.79 -3.64
C VAL A 285 -22.66 4.12 -4.33
N TYR A 286 -21.89 4.11 -5.42
CA TYR A 286 -21.50 5.27 -6.21
C TYR A 286 -22.01 5.13 -7.64
N GLU A 287 -22.28 6.27 -8.30
CA GLU A 287 -22.66 6.32 -9.72
C GLU A 287 -21.47 6.54 -10.67
N ASP A 288 -20.26 6.66 -10.14
CA ASP A 288 -19.02 6.91 -10.89
C ASP A 288 -17.88 5.98 -10.47
N ARG A 289 -16.98 5.65 -11.41
CA ARG A 289 -15.83 4.76 -11.16
C ARG A 289 -14.81 5.36 -10.20
N ALA A 290 -14.73 6.68 -10.11
CA ALA A 290 -13.82 7.39 -9.20
C ALA A 290 -14.37 7.46 -7.76
N ARG A 291 -15.60 6.96 -7.51
CA ARG A 291 -16.27 6.95 -6.20
C ARG A 291 -16.47 8.33 -5.57
N THR A 292 -16.60 9.35 -6.41
CA THR A 292 -16.77 10.75 -6.00
C THR A 292 -18.22 11.09 -5.68
N ARG A 293 -19.20 10.32 -6.19
CA ARG A 293 -20.63 10.60 -6.10
C ARG A 293 -21.39 9.44 -5.44
N PRO A 294 -21.41 9.38 -4.09
CA PRO A 294 -22.15 8.36 -3.35
C PRO A 294 -23.67 8.60 -3.45
N VAL A 295 -24.40 7.66 -4.04
CA VAL A 295 -25.87 7.63 -4.10
C VAL A 295 -26.51 6.85 -2.95
N PHE A 296 -25.71 6.11 -2.18
CA PHE A 296 -26.14 5.41 -0.97
C PHE A 296 -24.96 5.20 0.00
N SER A 297 -25.23 5.25 1.31
CA SER A 297 -24.26 4.91 2.36
C SER A 297 -24.98 4.34 3.59
N LYS A 298 -24.46 3.26 4.19
CA LYS A 298 -24.99 2.66 5.43
C LYS A 298 -23.96 1.81 6.18
N ASP A 299 -23.83 2.02 7.48
CA ASP A 299 -23.12 1.11 8.37
C ASP A 299 -24.04 -0.04 8.83
N LEU A 300 -23.53 -1.26 8.87
CA LEU A 300 -24.27 -2.48 9.26
C LEU A 300 -23.36 -3.57 9.84
N ALA A 301 -23.94 -4.57 10.50
CA ALA A 301 -23.22 -5.69 11.14
C ALA A 301 -23.44 -7.05 10.44
N ARG A 302 -24.01 -7.05 9.24
CA ARG A 302 -24.29 -8.24 8.41
C ARG A 302 -23.69 -8.04 7.01
N THR A 303 -23.49 -9.14 6.29
CA THR A 303 -22.80 -9.19 4.98
C THR A 303 -23.70 -8.98 3.75
N GLU A 304 -24.94 -8.49 3.94
CA GLU A 304 -25.87 -8.24 2.84
C GLU A 304 -26.80 -7.02 3.06
N LEU A 305 -27.22 -6.40 1.95
CA LEU A 305 -28.29 -5.40 1.94
C LEU A 305 -29.13 -5.47 0.67
N ASP A 306 -30.44 -5.63 0.85
CA ASP A 306 -31.45 -5.33 -0.17
C ASP A 306 -31.45 -3.82 -0.48
N TRP A 307 -31.17 -3.45 -1.73
CA TRP A 307 -31.15 -2.06 -2.23
C TRP A 307 -32.09 -1.88 -3.42
N SER A 308 -32.79 -0.75 -3.46
CA SER A 308 -33.59 -0.33 -4.61
C SER A 308 -32.73 0.57 -5.50
N VAL A 309 -32.48 0.11 -6.73
CA VAL A 309 -31.63 0.81 -7.70
C VAL A 309 -32.41 2.00 -8.30
N PRO A 310 -31.90 3.25 -8.19
CA PRO A 310 -32.60 4.44 -8.70
C PRO A 310 -32.85 4.40 -10.21
N GLU A 311 -31.84 4.00 -11.00
CA GLU A 311 -31.88 4.01 -12.46
C GLU A 311 -31.48 2.64 -13.02
N MET A 312 -32.27 2.12 -13.95
CA MET A 312 -31.92 0.89 -14.68
C MET A 312 -31.03 1.21 -15.88
N ASN A 313 -30.20 0.27 -16.29
CA ASN A 313 -29.15 0.44 -17.32
C ASN A 313 -27.98 1.38 -16.95
N ARG A 314 -27.93 1.88 -15.70
CA ARG A 314 -26.74 2.56 -15.14
C ARG A 314 -25.79 1.56 -14.47
N MET A 315 -24.49 1.78 -14.62
CA MET A 315 -23.45 1.08 -13.86
C MET A 315 -23.29 1.73 -12.49
N TYR A 316 -23.27 0.91 -11.44
CA TYR A 316 -23.05 1.33 -10.06
C TYR A 316 -21.83 0.64 -9.49
N PHE A 317 -21.05 1.36 -8.69
CA PHE A 317 -19.89 0.84 -7.98
C PHE A 317 -20.25 0.63 -6.51
N VAL A 318 -19.98 -0.56 -5.98
CA VAL A 318 -20.37 -1.00 -4.64
C VAL A 318 -19.13 -1.07 -3.79
N GLY A 319 -18.96 -0.10 -2.89
CA GLY A 319 -17.86 -0.03 -1.94
C GLY A 319 -18.23 -0.70 -0.62
N VAL A 320 -17.36 -1.56 -0.11
CA VAL A 320 -17.49 -2.16 1.23
C VAL A 320 -16.19 -2.01 1.98
N THR A 321 -16.22 -1.23 3.06
CA THR A 321 -15.15 -1.13 4.04
C THR A 321 -15.51 -1.99 5.26
N ALA A 322 -14.59 -2.84 5.70
CA ALA A 322 -14.69 -3.48 7.02
C ALA A 322 -14.05 -2.56 8.07
N THR A 323 -14.72 -2.40 9.21
CA THR A 323 -14.24 -1.64 10.37
C THR A 323 -14.39 -2.48 11.63
N ASP A 324 -13.59 -2.23 12.66
CA ASP A 324 -13.68 -2.98 13.92
C ASP A 324 -13.81 -2.07 15.15
N ASP A 325 -13.62 -2.62 16.35
CA ASP A 325 -13.69 -1.87 17.61
C ASP A 325 -12.53 -0.87 17.80
N HIS A 326 -11.46 -0.94 16.99
CA HIS A 326 -10.33 0.02 17.02
C HIS A 326 -10.78 1.48 16.82
N VAL A 327 -11.92 1.74 16.16
CA VAL A 327 -12.50 3.11 16.04
C VAL A 327 -12.80 3.79 17.38
N LYS A 328 -12.77 3.06 18.50
CA LYS A 328 -12.86 3.61 19.87
C LYS A 328 -11.56 4.25 20.36
N ARG A 329 -10.42 3.85 19.78
CA ARG A 329 -9.07 4.39 20.06
C ARG A 329 -8.82 5.62 19.19
N ASN A 330 -9.12 5.50 17.89
CA ASN A 330 -9.13 6.62 16.95
C ASN A 330 -10.39 6.57 16.05
N PRO A 331 -11.38 7.46 16.24
CA PRO A 331 -12.58 7.53 15.38
C PRO A 331 -12.29 7.82 13.91
N ASN A 332 -11.11 8.34 13.59
CA ASN A 332 -10.66 8.68 12.25
C ASN A 332 -9.79 7.59 11.59
N THR A 333 -9.60 6.42 12.22
CA THR A 333 -8.82 5.31 11.64
C THR A 333 -9.24 5.04 10.20
N TRP A 334 -8.25 5.00 9.31
CA TRP A 334 -8.42 4.69 7.90
C TRP A 334 -8.61 3.19 7.72
N TYR A 335 -9.49 2.82 6.79
CA TYR A 335 -9.72 1.44 6.37
C TYR A 335 -9.94 1.46 4.85
N PRO A 336 -9.37 0.51 4.10
CA PRO A 336 -9.60 0.40 2.66
C PRO A 336 -11.06 0.04 2.37
N GLU A 337 -11.48 0.35 1.15
CA GLU A 337 -12.79 0.00 0.62
C GLU A 337 -12.61 -0.98 -0.54
N ALA A 338 -13.09 -2.20 -0.37
CA ALA A 338 -13.17 -3.17 -1.46
C ALA A 338 -14.31 -2.79 -2.41
N VAL A 339 -14.08 -2.88 -3.72
CA VAL A 339 -15.01 -2.36 -4.73
C VAL A 339 -15.47 -3.46 -5.67
N GLY A 340 -16.79 -3.61 -5.81
CA GLY A 340 -17.43 -4.29 -6.94
C GLY A 340 -18.13 -3.30 -7.86
N ASN A 341 -18.64 -3.75 -9.00
CA ASN A 341 -19.56 -2.98 -9.81
C ASN A 341 -20.68 -3.87 -10.38
N PHE A 342 -21.77 -3.26 -10.85
CA PHE A 342 -22.85 -3.96 -11.56
C PHE A 342 -23.73 -3.03 -12.38
N VAL A 343 -24.45 -3.56 -13.36
CA VAL A 343 -25.51 -2.91 -14.15
C VAL A 343 -26.84 -3.64 -13.96
N LEU A 344 -27.91 -2.93 -13.52
CA LEU A 344 -29.26 -3.50 -13.42
C LEU A 344 -30.10 -3.17 -14.66
N VAL A 345 -30.18 -4.10 -15.60
CA VAL A 345 -30.90 -3.97 -16.89
C VAL A 345 -32.35 -4.50 -16.82
N PRO A 346 -33.27 -4.18 -17.76
CA PRO A 346 -34.56 -4.87 -17.88
C PRO A 346 -34.42 -6.38 -18.08
N LYS A 347 -35.31 -7.19 -17.46
CA LYS A 347 -35.37 -8.65 -17.68
C LYS A 347 -35.59 -9.02 -19.15
N THR A 348 -36.21 -8.15 -19.94
CA THR A 348 -36.43 -8.33 -21.38
C THR A 348 -35.16 -8.14 -22.22
N GLN A 349 -34.08 -7.59 -21.66
CA GLN A 349 -32.85 -7.28 -22.40
C GLN A 349 -31.77 -8.37 -22.23
N TYR A 350 -31.64 -8.96 -21.03
CA TYR A 350 -30.64 -10.01 -20.71
C TYR A 350 -31.20 -11.17 -19.87
N GLY A 351 -32.52 -11.39 -19.90
CA GLY A 351 -33.18 -12.49 -19.19
C GLY A 351 -33.03 -12.41 -17.66
N TRP A 352 -32.68 -13.54 -17.03
CA TRP A 352 -32.41 -13.57 -15.59
C TRP A 352 -31.02 -13.03 -15.22
N TYR A 353 -30.05 -13.08 -16.14
CA TYR A 353 -28.68 -12.56 -16.00
C TYR A 353 -28.61 -11.01 -16.04
N GLY A 354 -29.74 -10.32 -15.84
CA GLY A 354 -29.79 -8.86 -15.86
C GLY A 354 -29.14 -8.17 -14.65
N VAL A 355 -28.16 -8.78 -14.01
CA VAL A 355 -27.12 -8.14 -13.20
C VAL A 355 -25.81 -8.65 -13.77
N MET A 356 -25.10 -7.78 -14.48
CA MET A 356 -23.75 -7.99 -15.01
C MET A 356 -22.79 -7.06 -14.29
#